data_AF-A0A1Z2KXC5-F1
#
_entry.id   AF-A0A1Z2KXC5-F1
#
_cell.length_a   1.000
_cell.length_b   1.000
_cell.length_c   1.000
_cell.angle_alpha   90.00
_cell.angle_beta   90.00
_cell.angle_gamma   90.00
#
_symmetry.space_group_name_H-M   'P 1'
#
loop_
_entity.id
_entity.type
_entity.pdbx_description
1 polymer ?
#
loop_
_entity_poly.entity_id
_entity_poly.type
_entity_poly.pdbx_seq_one_letter_code
_entity_poly.pdbx_strand_id
1 'polypeptide(L)'
;MMLEELVLAGGTTVVGAMATDSWAVARGGIARLFGRRGEDQQSAVEAWLDNNAALVARAGDAERVRRSLLPVWLLELESLLEAHPDAAGEPRELINELRDRLPDDQRAGVQNSVAKDRGQVFAVQGGDIIAHQTPPGRRGRGDAQ
;
A
#
# COMPACT_ATOMS: atom_id res chain seq x y z
N MET A 1 8.98 4.39 -12.70
CA MET A 1 7.86 4.49 -11.74
C MET A 1 7.23 5.86 -11.85
N MET A 2 5.91 5.91 -12.09
CA MET A 2 5.08 7.10 -11.93
C MET A 2 4.86 7.40 -10.43
N LEU A 3 4.33 8.57 -10.09
CA LEU A 3 4.13 9.00 -8.70
C LEU A 3 3.14 8.08 -7.96
N GLU A 4 2.04 7.69 -8.62
CA GLU A 4 1.07 6.70 -8.11
C GLU A 4 1.71 5.34 -7.81
N GLU A 5 2.58 4.86 -8.71
CA GLU A 5 3.31 3.60 -8.51
C GLU A 5 4.27 3.70 -7.32
N LEU A 6 4.87 4.88 -7.10
CA LEU A 6 5.78 5.13 -5.99
C LEU A 6 5.04 5.18 -4.66
N VAL A 7 3.87 5.82 -4.61
CA VAL A 7 2.98 5.84 -3.44
C VAL A 7 2.58 4.42 -3.07
N LEU A 8 2.10 3.64 -4.06
CA LEU A 8 1.69 2.26 -3.84
C LEU A 8 2.83 1.37 -3.35
N ALA A 9 3.97 1.41 -4.04
CA ALA A 9 5.14 0.62 -3.67
C ALA A 9 5.72 1.05 -2.32
N GLY A 10 5.70 2.36 -2.01
CA GLY A 10 6.12 2.89 -0.71
C GLY A 10 5.21 2.42 0.43
N GLY A 11 3.90 2.60 0.30
CA GLY A 11 2.93 2.22 1.32
C GLY A 11 2.94 0.71 1.63
N THR A 12 3.00 -0.12 0.59
CA THR A 12 3.12 -1.58 0.74
C THR A 12 4.42 -1.99 1.41
N THR A 13 5.54 -1.38 1.03
CA THR A 13 6.86 -1.65 1.61
C THR A 13 6.89 -1.30 3.11
N VAL A 14 6.36 -0.14 3.49
CA VAL A 14 6.33 0.32 4.89
C VAL A 14 5.52 -0.62 5.76
N VAL A 15 4.31 -0.96 5.31
CA VAL A 15 3.39 -1.81 6.05
C VAL A 15 3.88 -3.26 6.10
N GLY A 16 4.45 -3.78 5.01
CA GLY A 16 5.07 -5.11 4.99
C GLY A 16 6.26 -5.20 5.95
N ALA A 17 7.12 -4.19 5.97
CA ALA A 17 8.27 -4.17 6.86
C ALA A 17 7.89 -4.11 8.36
N MET A 18 6.66 -3.70 8.71
CA MET A 18 6.23 -3.65 10.12
C MET A 18 6.29 -5.01 10.80
N ALA A 19 6.88 -5.01 12.00
CA ALA A 19 7.13 -6.19 12.80
C ALA A 19 8.02 -7.26 12.12
N THR A 20 8.87 -6.83 11.18
CA THR A 20 9.93 -7.66 10.58
C THR A 20 11.31 -7.08 10.92
N ASP A 21 12.36 -7.84 10.67
CA ASP A 21 13.76 -7.38 10.84
C ASP A 21 14.09 -6.17 9.94
N SER A 22 13.34 -5.98 8.85
CA SER A 22 13.51 -4.85 7.93
C SER A 22 12.85 -3.55 8.43
N TRP A 23 12.12 -3.59 9.56
CA TRP A 23 11.35 -2.45 10.06
C TRP A 23 12.22 -1.21 10.33
N ALA A 24 13.38 -1.38 10.97
CA ALA A 24 14.23 -0.25 11.35
C ALA A 24 14.69 0.57 10.14
N VAL A 25 14.96 -0.11 9.02
CA VAL A 25 15.38 0.51 7.75
C VAL A 25 14.21 1.26 7.12
N ALA A 26 13.04 0.62 7.05
CA ALA A 26 11.82 1.25 6.53
C ALA A 26 11.42 2.49 7.33
N ARG A 27 11.41 2.38 8.67
CA ARG A 27 11.12 3.48 9.60
C ARG A 27 12.03 4.67 9.36
N GLY A 28 13.35 4.45 9.34
CA GLY A 28 14.33 5.53 9.15
C GLY A 28 14.25 6.19 7.77
N GLY A 29 13.96 5.41 6.72
CA GLY A 29 13.73 5.93 5.38
C GLY A 29 12.52 6.85 5.30
N ILE A 30 11.37 6.41 5.82
CA ILE A 30 10.13 7.22 5.82
C ILE A 30 10.24 8.44 6.74
N ALA A 31 10.78 8.28 7.95
CA ALA A 31 10.95 9.39 8.88
C ALA A 31 11.73 10.56 8.23
N ARG A 32 12.86 10.25 7.59
CA ARG A 32 13.68 11.21 6.85
C ARG A 32 12.94 11.88 5.71
N LEU A 33 12.11 11.13 4.98
CA LEU A 33 11.28 11.68 3.91
C LEU A 33 10.30 12.74 4.44
N PHE A 34 9.65 12.46 5.58
CA PHE A 34 8.75 13.41 6.24
C PHE A 34 9.49 14.55 6.95
N GLY A 35 10.77 14.41 7.28
CA GLY A 35 11.61 15.48 7.83
C GLY A 35 11.78 16.68 6.90
N ARG A 36 11.48 16.53 5.60
CA ARG A 36 11.38 17.64 4.65
C ARG A 36 10.29 18.66 5.01
N ARG A 37 9.28 18.24 5.78
CA ARG A 37 8.23 19.12 6.33
C ARG A 37 8.63 19.74 7.69
N GLY A 38 9.80 19.40 8.23
CA GLY A 38 10.32 19.88 9.51
C GLY A 38 10.63 18.77 10.52
N GLU A 39 11.51 19.06 11.48
CA GLU A 39 11.96 18.10 12.53
C GLU A 39 10.82 17.62 13.44
N ASP A 40 9.85 18.51 13.74
CA ASP A 40 8.66 18.15 14.50
C ASP A 40 7.80 17.13 13.74
N GLN A 41 7.65 17.32 12.43
CA GLN A 41 6.88 16.39 11.59
C GLN A 41 7.58 15.04 11.48
N GLN A 42 8.91 15.02 11.35
CA GLN A 42 9.68 13.78 11.38
C GLN A 42 9.44 13.02 12.68
N SER A 43 9.55 13.69 13.83
CA SER A 43 9.35 13.07 15.14
C SER A 43 7.93 12.54 15.33
N ALA A 44 6.93 13.28 14.84
CA ALA A 44 5.53 12.84 14.88
C ALA A 44 5.28 11.59 14.01
N VAL A 45 5.84 11.56 12.80
CA VAL A 45 5.75 10.40 11.91
C VAL A 45 6.49 9.20 12.49
N GLU A 46 7.65 9.40 13.11
CA GLU A 46 8.40 8.34 13.80
C GLU A 46 7.58 7.68 14.92
N ALA A 47 6.97 8.47 15.80
CA ALA A 47 6.12 7.97 16.88
C ALA A 47 4.90 7.22 16.33
N TRP A 48 4.32 7.71 15.24
CA TRP A 48 3.18 7.07 14.61
C TRP A 48 3.55 5.74 13.92
N LEU A 49 4.68 5.70 13.22
CA LEU A 49 5.27 4.50 12.65
C LEU A 49 5.48 3.44 13.74
N ASP A 50 6.09 3.82 14.86
CA ASP A 50 6.35 2.90 15.98
C ASP A 50 5.08 2.34 16.61
N ASN A 51 4.06 3.18 16.79
CA ASN A 51 2.77 2.73 17.30
C ASN A 51 2.09 1.73 16.33
N ASN A 52 2.17 1.99 15.02
CA ASN A 52 1.63 1.10 14.00
C ASN A 52 2.38 -0.23 13.94
N ALA A 53 3.71 -0.22 14.06
CA ALA A 53 4.50 -1.45 14.12
C ALA A 53 4.20 -2.26 15.39
N ALA A 54 4.04 -1.60 16.54
CA ALA A 54 3.63 -2.25 17.79
C ALA A 54 2.21 -2.84 17.69
N LEU A 55 1.29 -2.16 16.99
CA LEU A 55 -0.05 -2.66 16.68
C LEU A 55 0.01 -3.95 15.85
N VAL A 56 0.86 -4.01 14.83
CA VAL A 56 1.06 -5.21 14.00
C VAL A 56 1.68 -6.34 14.83
N ALA A 57 2.73 -6.04 15.61
CA ALA A 57 3.45 -7.03 16.42
C ALA A 57 2.58 -7.73 17.48
N ARG A 58 1.62 -7.01 18.07
CA ARG A 58 0.71 -7.56 19.10
C ARG A 58 -0.57 -8.20 18.56
N ALA A 59 -0.80 -8.11 17.25
CA ALA A 59 -2.04 -8.58 16.65
C ALA A 59 -2.05 -10.12 16.54
N GLY A 60 -3.18 -10.74 16.88
CA GLY A 60 -3.39 -12.17 16.57
C GLY A 60 -3.48 -12.45 15.07
N ASP A 61 -3.78 -11.43 14.26
CA ASP A 61 -3.76 -11.45 12.79
C ASP A 61 -3.04 -10.18 12.30
N ALA A 62 -1.71 -10.27 12.20
CA ALA A 62 -0.85 -9.18 11.77
C ALA A 62 -1.21 -8.70 10.35
N GLU A 63 -1.59 -9.62 9.47
CA GLU A 63 -1.89 -9.30 8.07
C GLU A 63 -3.18 -8.50 7.93
N ARG A 64 -4.21 -8.81 8.73
CA ARG A 64 -5.41 -7.97 8.81
C ARG A 64 -5.09 -6.55 9.24
N VAL A 65 -4.24 -6.36 10.26
CA VAL A 65 -3.85 -5.03 10.74
C VAL A 65 -3.06 -4.27 9.68
N ARG A 66 -2.10 -4.93 9.03
CA ARG A 66 -1.35 -4.36 7.90
C ARG A 66 -2.27 -3.86 6.79
N ARG A 67 -3.23 -4.68 6.33
CA ARG A 67 -4.21 -4.28 5.31
C ARG A 67 -5.04 -3.05 5.72
N SER A 68 -5.35 -2.89 7.00
CA SER A 68 -6.06 -1.71 7.50
C SER A 68 -5.20 -0.45 7.55
N LEU A 69 -3.88 -0.59 7.73
CA LEU A 69 -2.93 0.52 7.77
C LEU A 69 -2.51 1.00 6.38
N LEU A 70 -2.56 0.12 5.37
CA LEU A 70 -2.11 0.44 4.02
C LEU A 70 -2.78 1.70 3.43
N PRO A 71 -4.11 1.84 3.38
CA PRO A 71 -4.74 3.03 2.80
C PRO A 71 -4.33 4.34 3.49
N VAL A 72 -4.05 4.28 4.79
CA VAL A 72 -3.64 5.44 5.58
C VAL A 72 -2.25 5.90 5.17
N TRP A 73 -1.31 4.96 4.98
CA TRP A 73 0.04 5.29 4.50
C TRP A 73 0.07 5.72 3.04
N LEU A 74 -0.83 5.20 2.19
CA LEU A 74 -0.95 5.65 0.81
C LEU A 74 -1.32 7.14 0.74
N LEU A 75 -2.33 7.57 1.51
CA LEU A 75 -2.76 8.97 1.54
C LEU A 75 -1.66 9.92 2.02
N GLU A 76 -0.91 9.53 3.04
CA GLU A 76 0.15 10.37 3.59
C GLU A 76 1.35 10.49 2.64
N LEU A 77 1.72 9.39 1.98
CA LEU A 77 2.78 9.40 0.97
C LEU A 77 2.38 10.18 -0.29
N GLU A 78 1.12 10.06 -0.72
CA GLU A 78 0.57 10.86 -1.81
C GLU A 78 0.64 12.35 -1.47
N SER A 79 0.11 12.75 -0.32
CA SER A 79 0.18 14.13 0.18
C SER A 79 1.62 14.66 0.24
N LEU A 80 2.57 13.83 0.67
CA LEU A 80 3.97 14.21 0.76
C LEU A 80 4.60 14.44 -0.59
N LEU A 81 4.37 13.53 -1.54
CA LEU A 81 4.95 13.60 -2.88
C LEU A 81 4.28 14.66 -3.76
N GLU A 82 3.01 14.98 -3.52
CA GLU A 82 2.36 16.14 -4.12
C GLU A 82 2.95 17.46 -3.63
N ALA A 83 3.20 17.56 -2.32
CA ALA A 83 3.81 18.76 -1.72
C ALA A 83 5.29 18.92 -2.04
N HIS A 84 6.02 17.81 -2.19
CA HIS A 84 7.46 17.77 -2.47
C HIS A 84 7.79 16.78 -3.60
N PRO A 85 7.53 17.13 -4.87
CA PRO A 85 7.79 16.22 -5.99
C PRO A 85 9.27 15.85 -6.16
N ASP A 86 10.18 16.71 -5.70
CA ASP A 86 11.62 16.47 -5.66
C ASP A 86 12.01 15.32 -4.71
N ALA A 87 11.15 15.01 -3.73
CA ALA A 87 11.37 13.93 -2.79
C ALA A 87 11.21 12.53 -3.42
N ALA A 88 10.68 12.39 -4.64
CA ALA A 88 10.40 11.09 -5.26
C ALA A 88 11.63 10.19 -5.48
N GLY A 89 12.85 10.72 -5.42
CA GLY A 89 14.09 9.92 -5.51
C GLY A 89 14.31 9.02 -4.29
N GLU A 90 14.10 9.54 -3.09
CA GLU A 90 14.40 8.83 -1.83
C GLU A 90 13.50 7.62 -1.58
N PRO A 91 12.16 7.67 -1.79
CA PRO A 91 11.31 6.50 -1.68
C PRO A 91 11.69 5.44 -2.70
N ARG A 92 12.13 5.83 -3.91
CA ARG A 92 12.52 4.86 -4.94
C ARG A 92 13.74 4.05 -4.51
N GLU A 93 14.73 4.70 -3.91
CA GLU A 93 15.92 4.04 -3.37
C GLU A 93 15.55 3.13 -2.18
N LEU A 94 14.74 3.65 -1.24
CA LEU A 94 14.29 2.89 -0.08
C LEU A 94 13.51 1.62 -0.47
N ILE A 95 12.57 1.75 -1.42
CA ILE A 95 11.78 0.63 -1.93
C ILE A 95 12.68 -0.42 -2.60
N ASN A 96 13.69 0.02 -3.35
CA ASN A 96 14.64 -0.92 -3.96
C ASN A 96 15.47 -1.64 -2.89
N GLU A 97 15.96 -0.93 -1.88
CA GLU A 97 16.73 -1.52 -0.77
C GLU A 97 15.90 -2.55 0.02
N LEU A 98 14.62 -2.27 0.26
CA LEU A 98 13.74 -3.14 1.03
C LEU A 98 13.20 -4.33 0.24
N ARG A 99 13.06 -4.22 -1.08
CA ARG A 99 12.65 -5.33 -1.94
C ARG A 99 13.60 -6.53 -1.82
N ASP A 100 14.89 -6.25 -1.69
CA ASP A 100 15.92 -7.28 -1.56
C ASP A 100 15.92 -7.93 -0.16
N ARG A 101 15.34 -7.27 0.84
CA ARG A 101 15.35 -7.70 2.25
C ARG A 101 14.04 -8.31 2.76
N LEU A 102 12.92 -8.01 2.11
CA LEU A 102 11.62 -8.60 2.45
C LEU A 102 11.58 -10.09 2.05
N PRO A 103 11.00 -10.99 2.87
CA PRO A 103 10.84 -12.41 2.51
C PRO A 103 9.84 -12.62 1.35
N ASP A 104 9.96 -13.73 0.62
CA ASP A 104 9.26 -13.96 -0.67
C ASP A 104 7.73 -13.92 -0.57
N ASP A 105 7.18 -14.30 0.58
CA ASP A 105 5.76 -14.22 0.92
C ASP A 105 5.23 -12.78 0.91
N GLN A 106 6.09 -11.81 1.23
CA GLN A 106 5.80 -10.38 1.18
C GLN A 106 6.26 -9.74 -0.14
N ARG A 107 7.16 -10.39 -0.90
CA ARG A 107 7.52 -9.99 -2.28
C ARG A 107 6.42 -10.29 -3.30
N ALA A 108 5.53 -11.25 -3.03
CA ALA A 108 4.38 -11.60 -3.88
C ALA A 108 3.28 -10.52 -3.93
N GLY A 109 3.54 -9.34 -3.36
CA GLY A 109 2.55 -8.38 -2.85
C GLY A 109 2.05 -7.27 -3.76
N VAL A 110 2.08 -7.32 -5.10
CA VAL A 110 1.24 -6.43 -5.96
C VAL A 110 0.88 -7.11 -7.27
N GLN A 111 -0.33 -7.69 -7.38
CA GLN A 111 -0.90 -8.00 -8.69
C GLN A 111 -1.74 -6.79 -9.13
N ASN A 112 -1.19 -5.98 -10.05
CA ASN A 112 -1.83 -4.76 -10.52
C ASN A 112 -3.13 -5.11 -11.27
N SER A 113 -4.26 -4.77 -10.67
CA SER A 113 -5.59 -5.17 -11.10
C SER A 113 -6.43 -3.93 -11.37
N VAL A 114 -6.20 -3.30 -12.52
CA VAL A 114 -6.95 -2.11 -12.93
C VAL A 114 -8.16 -2.55 -13.74
N ALA A 115 -9.36 -2.44 -13.15
CA ALA A 115 -10.61 -2.60 -13.87
C ALA A 115 -11.03 -1.26 -14.47
N LYS A 116 -11.20 -1.19 -15.80
CA LYS A 116 -11.77 -0.01 -16.49
C LYS A 116 -13.14 -0.36 -17.05
N ASP A 117 -14.06 0.61 -17.07
CA ASP A 117 -15.46 0.47 -17.49
C ASP A 117 -16.27 -0.55 -16.65
N ARG A 118 -17.11 -1.40 -17.26
CA ARG A 118 -17.84 -2.51 -16.59
C ARG A 118 -16.93 -3.70 -16.22
N GLY A 119 -15.62 -3.48 -16.09
CA GLY A 119 -14.68 -4.52 -15.70
C GLY A 119 -14.83 -4.87 -14.21
N GLN A 120 -14.96 -6.16 -13.90
CA GLN A 120 -14.75 -6.67 -12.55
C GLN A 120 -13.38 -7.31 -12.50
N VAL A 121 -12.58 -6.96 -11.51
CA VAL A 121 -11.31 -7.66 -11.24
C VAL A 121 -11.40 -8.37 -9.91
N PHE A 122 -11.01 -9.64 -9.94
CA PHE A 122 -10.99 -10.56 -8.82
C PHE A 122 -9.52 -10.91 -8.57
N ALA A 123 -8.93 -10.34 -7.53
CA ALA A 123 -7.55 -10.62 -7.14
C ALA A 123 -7.49 -11.03 -5.66
N VAL A 124 -6.80 -12.14 -5.39
CA VAL A 124 -6.47 -12.60 -4.04
C VAL A 124 -4.99 -12.93 -3.98
N GLN A 125 -4.32 -12.48 -2.92
CA GLN A 125 -3.00 -12.97 -2.53
C GLN A 125 -3.21 -13.92 -1.35
N GLY A 126 -3.20 -15.22 -1.67
CA GLY A 126 -3.42 -16.30 -0.72
C GLY A 126 -4.91 -16.63 -0.49
N GLY A 127 -5.46 -17.50 -1.34
CA GLY A 127 -6.83 -18.02 -1.24
C GLY A 127 -7.49 -18.24 -2.61
N ASP A 128 -8.71 -18.76 -2.62
CA ASP A 128 -9.50 -18.98 -3.84
C ASP A 128 -10.60 -17.92 -4.01
N ILE A 129 -10.88 -17.51 -5.25
CA ILE A 129 -12.07 -16.71 -5.60
C ILE A 129 -13.05 -17.57 -6.38
N ILE A 130 -14.26 -17.71 -5.88
CA ILE A 130 -15.39 -18.31 -6.61
C ILE A 130 -16.37 -17.18 -6.96
N ALA A 131 -16.34 -16.71 -8.20
CA ALA A 131 -17.23 -15.67 -8.70
C ALA A 131 -18.41 -16.28 -9.47
N HIS A 132 -19.64 -16.11 -8.96
CA HIS A 132 -20.86 -16.45 -9.68
C HIS A 132 -21.43 -15.19 -10.36
N GLN A 133 -21.41 -15.14 -11.69
CA GLN A 133 -22.05 -14.07 -12.46
C GLN A 133 -23.41 -14.54 -12.98
N THR A 134 -24.49 -13.89 -12.54
CA THR A 134 -25.82 -14.06 -13.14
C THR A 134 -25.93 -13.16 -14.38
N PRO A 135 -26.23 -13.69 -15.58
CA PRO A 135 -26.36 -12.86 -16.78
C PRO A 135 -27.47 -11.82 -16.61
N PRO A 136 -27.30 -10.58 -17.09
CA PRO A 136 -28.37 -9.59 -17.05
C PRO A 136 -29.54 -10.03 -17.93
N GLY A 137 -30.71 -10.23 -17.30
CA GLY A 137 -31.95 -10.57 -17.97
C GLY A 137 -32.31 -9.54 -19.04
N ARG A 138 -32.50 -10.01 -20.28
CA ARG A 138 -32.83 -9.20 -21.45
C ARG A 138 -34.19 -8.52 -21.25
N ARG A 139 -34.20 -7.23 -20.86
CA ARG A 139 -35.41 -6.39 -20.93
C ARG A 139 -35.68 -6.03 -22.38
N GLY A 140 -36.49 -6.84 -23.06
CA GLY A 140 -37.13 -6.46 -24.31
C GLY A 140 -38.34 -5.57 -24.03
N ARG A 141 -38.18 -4.27 -24.25
CA ARG A 141 -39.29 -3.31 -24.42
C ARG A 141 -39.88 -3.54 -25.82
N GLY A 142 -41.20 -3.62 -25.93
CA GLY A 142 -41.93 -3.88 -27.17
C GLY A 142 -41.78 -2.77 -28.21
N ASP A 143 -42.25 -3.04 -29.43
CA ASP A 143 -43.11 -2.16 -30.24
C ASP A 143 -43.70 -2.92 -31.45
N ALA A 144 -45.00 -2.71 -31.64
CA ALA A 144 -45.82 -2.67 -32.87
C ALA A 144 -45.65 -3.72 -33.99
N GLN A 145 -46.70 -4.53 -34.18
CA GLN A 145 -47.56 -4.48 -35.37
C GLN A 145 -48.97 -4.99 -35.05
#